data_AF-A0A0R3MG46-F1
#
_entry.id   AF-A0A0R3MG46-F1
#
_cell.length_a   1.000
_cell.length_b   1.000
_cell.length_c   1.000
_cell.angle_alpha   90.00
_cell.angle_beta   90.00
_cell.angle_gamma   90.00
#
_symmetry.space_group_name_H-M   'P 1'
#
loop_
_entity.id
_entity.type
_entity.pdbx_description
1 polymer ?
#
loop_
_entity_poly.entity_id
_entity_poly.type
_entity_poly.pdbx_seq_one_letter_code
_entity_poly.pdbx_strand_id
1 'polypeptide(L)'
;MPCRFAVYPVTNAIVRQGASIINRYALFALEAALQSRDKFGGEIAALTTVDAERRAERGVQMLRTKLPCLVSQGGSNQPDLQRRDDRRPARGARAGCKMERAGGRRRGVSKCVVPGSPTIVKRAFAPSPRAERAGLVEAAKQPTEVLMKAILKDQPKLETDLVARRAGSEGNSTL
;
A
#
# COMPACT_ATOMS: atom_id res chain seq x y z
N MET A 1 12.88 10.47 14.06
CA MET A 1 11.41 10.66 13.91
C MET A 1 10.98 10.25 12.51
N PRO A 2 9.86 9.52 12.35
CA PRO A 2 9.42 9.05 11.05
C PRO A 2 9.00 10.20 10.11
N CYS A 3 9.29 10.08 8.80
CA CYS A 3 8.72 10.92 7.74
C CYS A 3 7.19 10.97 7.86
N ARG A 4 6.65 12.14 8.20
CA ARG A 4 5.22 12.42 8.24
C ARG A 4 4.90 13.44 7.16
N PHE A 5 3.87 13.15 6.37
CA PHE A 5 3.28 14.09 5.43
C PHE A 5 1.96 14.55 6.01
N ALA A 6 1.74 15.85 6.02
CA ALA A 6 0.47 16.46 6.38
C ALA A 6 0.16 17.56 5.38
N VAL A 7 -1.11 17.71 5.02
CA VAL A 7 -1.58 18.88 4.27
C VAL A 7 -2.12 19.87 5.28
N TYR A 8 -1.59 21.09 5.28
CA TYR A 8 -2.10 22.14 6.16
C TYR A 8 -3.43 22.67 5.61
N PRO A 9 -4.54 22.63 6.37
CA PRO A 9 -5.87 22.86 5.83
C PRO A 9 -6.12 24.30 5.38
N VAL A 10 -5.37 25.27 5.91
CA VAL A 10 -5.55 26.70 5.59
C VAL A 10 -4.77 27.10 4.34
N THR A 11 -3.55 26.57 4.18
CA THR A 11 -2.63 26.98 3.09
C THR A 11 -2.53 25.95 1.97
N ASN A 12 -3.15 24.78 2.13
CA ASN A 12 -3.03 23.61 1.23
C ASN A 12 -1.57 23.19 0.96
N ALA A 13 -0.63 23.60 1.82
CA ALA A 13 0.76 23.25 1.69
C ALA A 13 1.01 21.82 2.18
N ILE A 14 1.80 21.06 1.41
CA ILE A 14 2.27 19.74 1.82
C ILE A 14 3.49 19.94 2.72
N VAL A 15 3.32 19.69 4.01
CA VAL A 15 4.40 19.76 4.99
C VAL A 15 4.98 18.36 5.18
N ARG A 16 6.30 18.25 4.98
CA ARG A 16 7.08 17.04 5.25
C ARG A 16 7.95 17.26 6.48
N GLN A 17 7.76 16.44 7.50
CA GLN A 17 8.59 16.47 8.71
C GLN A 17 9.28 15.11 8.90
N GLY A 18 10.54 15.12 9.33
CA GLY A 18 11.30 13.91 9.64
C GLY A 18 12.22 13.41 8.52
N ALA A 19 13.00 12.37 8.84
CA ALA A 19 14.01 11.79 7.94
C ALA A 19 13.41 10.76 6.99
N SER A 20 14.02 10.58 5.81
CA SER A 20 13.63 9.53 4.86
C SER A 20 13.66 8.16 5.54
N ILE A 21 12.57 7.40 5.37
CA ILE A 21 12.47 6.02 5.85
C ILE A 21 12.36 5.11 4.63
N ILE A 22 12.85 3.89 4.78
CA ILE A 22 12.61 2.80 3.84
C ILE A 22 11.10 2.62 3.67
N ASN A 23 10.64 2.44 2.43
CA ASN A 23 9.24 2.13 2.14
C ASN A 23 8.79 0.92 2.98
N ARG A 24 7.66 1.04 3.67
CA ARG A 24 7.12 -0.02 4.53
C ARG A 24 6.96 -1.34 3.79
N TYR A 25 6.51 -1.31 2.53
CA TYR A 25 6.38 -2.52 1.72
C TYR A 25 7.72 -3.18 1.40
N ALA A 26 8.78 -2.38 1.20
CA ALA A 26 10.12 -2.92 1.00
C ALA A 26 10.66 -3.57 2.29
N LEU A 27 10.29 -3.05 3.47
CA LEU A 27 10.62 -3.69 4.74
C LEU A 27 9.91 -5.04 4.89
N PHE A 28 8.64 -5.14 4.49
CA PHE A 28 7.92 -6.42 4.49
C PHE A 28 8.52 -7.42 3.49
N ALA A 29 8.94 -6.95 2.31
CA ALA A 29 9.61 -7.77 1.31
C ALA A 29 10.95 -8.31 1.81
N LEU A 30 11.74 -7.48 2.50
CA LEU A 30 13.00 -7.91 3.08
C LEU A 30 12.78 -8.97 4.16
N GLU A 31 11.79 -8.78 5.04
CA GLU A 31 11.48 -9.76 6.08
C GLU A 31 11.04 -11.10 5.48
N ALA A 32 10.15 -11.09 4.49
CA ALA A 32 9.72 -12.31 3.80
C ALA A 32 10.89 -13.03 3.11
N ALA A 33 11.86 -12.29 2.57
CA ALA A 33 13.08 -12.84 2.00
C ALA A 33 13.98 -13.47 3.07
N LEU A 34 14.16 -12.81 4.22
CA LEU A 34 14.93 -13.34 5.36
C LEU A 34 14.28 -14.61 5.93
N GLN A 35 12.95 -14.60 6.12
CA GLN A 35 12.21 -15.77 6.57
C GLN A 35 12.33 -16.94 5.57
N SER A 36 12.25 -16.66 4.28
CA SER A 36 12.47 -17.66 3.23
C SER A 36 13.90 -18.21 3.28
N ARG A 37 14.90 -17.35 3.49
CA ARG A 37 16.29 -17.77 3.68
C ARG A 37 16.47 -18.65 4.91
N ASP A 38 15.87 -18.31 6.04
CA ASP A 38 16.01 -19.09 7.27
C ASP A 38 15.35 -20.47 7.13
N LYS A 39 14.26 -20.57 6.36
CA LYS A 39 13.55 -21.83 6.08
C LYS A 39 14.24 -22.71 5.04
N PHE A 40 14.76 -22.13 3.96
CA PHE A 40 15.22 -22.86 2.78
C PHE A 40 16.74 -22.75 2.51
N GLY A 41 17.48 -21.97 3.29
CA GLY A 41 18.89 -21.65 3.05
C GLY A 41 19.07 -20.47 2.07
N GLY A 42 20.17 -19.71 2.22
CA GLY A 42 20.40 -18.44 1.49
C GLY A 42 20.71 -18.55 0.00
N GLU A 43 20.94 -19.77 -0.48
CA GLU A 43 21.18 -20.05 -1.89
C GLU A 43 20.12 -21.05 -2.38
N ILE A 44 18.93 -20.52 -2.67
CA ILE A 44 17.82 -21.32 -3.17
C ILE A 44 18.01 -21.53 -4.68
N ALA A 45 18.87 -22.47 -5.03
CA ALA A 45 19.10 -22.86 -6.42
C ALA A 45 18.03 -23.84 -6.95
N ALA A 46 17.20 -24.44 -6.09
CA ALA A 46 16.38 -25.60 -6.43
C ALA A 46 14.89 -25.52 -6.01
N LEU A 47 14.31 -24.33 -5.85
CA LEU A 47 12.84 -24.24 -5.79
C LEU A 47 12.27 -24.25 -7.21
N THR A 48 11.46 -25.26 -7.53
CA THR A 48 10.78 -25.35 -8.83
C THR A 48 9.51 -24.52 -8.87
N THR A 49 8.81 -24.39 -7.74
CA THR A 49 7.54 -23.64 -7.62
C THR A 49 7.43 -22.85 -6.33
N VAL A 50 6.74 -21.70 -6.40
CA VAL A 50 6.35 -20.85 -5.28
C VAL A 50 4.83 -20.77 -5.22
N ASP A 51 4.29 -21.04 -4.04
CA ASP A 51 2.89 -20.82 -3.69
C ASP A 51 2.75 -19.48 -2.96
N ALA A 52 1.82 -18.64 -3.41
CA ALA A 52 1.61 -17.31 -2.87
C ALA A 52 0.12 -17.00 -2.73
N GLU A 53 -0.24 -16.45 -1.57
CA GLU A 53 -1.56 -15.86 -1.33
C GLU A 53 -1.59 -14.43 -1.89
N ARG A 54 -2.46 -14.20 -2.86
CA ARG A 54 -2.72 -12.88 -3.43
C ARG A 54 -4.05 -12.34 -2.94
N ARG A 55 -4.03 -11.15 -2.35
CA ARG A 55 -5.26 -10.41 -2.01
C ARG A 55 -5.87 -9.80 -3.28
N ALA A 56 -7.18 -10.00 -3.44
CA ALA A 56 -8.01 -9.39 -4.46
C ALA A 56 -9.22 -8.71 -3.79
N GLU A 57 -9.93 -7.85 -4.52
CA GLU A 57 -11.09 -7.11 -3.99
C GLU A 57 -12.17 -8.02 -3.38
N ARG A 58 -12.30 -9.24 -3.91
CA ARG A 58 -13.33 -10.22 -3.53
C ARG A 58 -12.81 -11.36 -2.64
N GLY A 59 -11.57 -11.27 -2.13
CA GLY A 59 -11.00 -12.29 -1.24
C GLY A 59 -9.54 -12.60 -1.49
N VAL A 60 -9.13 -13.83 -1.17
CA VAL A 60 -7.74 -14.30 -1.32
C VAL A 60 -7.68 -15.37 -2.42
N GLN A 61 -6.69 -15.25 -3.30
CA GLN A 61 -6.38 -16.20 -4.36
C GLN A 61 -5.08 -16.93 -4.03
N MET A 62 -5.12 -18.27 -4.01
CA MET A 62 -3.92 -19.10 -3.93
C MET A 62 -3.32 -19.27 -5.33
N LEU A 63 -2.08 -18.84 -5.52
CA LEU A 63 -1.39 -18.90 -6.81
C LEU A 63 -0.12 -19.74 -6.69
N ARG A 64 0.04 -20.71 -7.60
CA ARG A 64 1.26 -21.50 -7.75
C ARG A 64 1.98 -21.11 -9.03
N THR A 65 3.26 -20.73 -8.94
CA THR A 65 4.07 -20.34 -10.11
C THR A 65 5.44 -21.00 -10.08
N LYS A 66 6.06 -21.18 -11.24
CA LYS A 66 7.44 -21.71 -11.32
C LYS A 66 8.47 -20.58 -11.17
N LEU A 67 9.64 -20.87 -10.60
CA LEU A 67 10.77 -19.93 -10.62
C LEU A 67 11.39 -19.85 -12.03
N PRO A 68 11.93 -18.70 -12.45
CA PRO A 68 12.03 -17.42 -11.72
C PRO A 68 10.73 -16.61 -11.78
N CYS A 69 10.29 -16.07 -10.62
CA CYS A 69 9.12 -15.21 -10.52
C CYS A 69 9.42 -13.91 -9.75
N LEU A 70 8.65 -12.85 -10.03
CA LEU A 70 8.68 -11.61 -9.26
C LEU A 70 7.47 -11.57 -8.32
N VAL A 71 7.73 -11.37 -7.02
CA VAL A 71 6.68 -11.29 -5.99
C VAL A 71 6.66 -9.89 -5.37
N SER A 72 5.47 -9.27 -5.33
CA SER A 72 5.24 -7.99 -4.67
C SER A 72 4.51 -8.20 -3.34
N GLN A 73 5.05 -7.70 -2.24
CA GLN A 73 4.50 -7.90 -0.90
C GLN A 73 3.49 -6.82 -0.52
N GLY A 74 2.25 -7.25 -0.19
CA GLY A 74 1.10 -6.39 0.13
C GLY A 74 0.92 -6.02 1.61
N GLY A 75 1.83 -6.46 2.50
CA GLY A 75 1.94 -5.94 3.87
C GLY A 75 1.17 -6.65 4.98
N SER A 76 1.07 -7.99 4.94
CA SER A 76 0.53 -8.79 6.04
C SER A 76 1.53 -9.13 7.13
N ASN A 77 2.83 -9.25 6.82
CA ASN A 77 3.81 -9.71 7.78
C ASN A 77 4.31 -8.52 8.60
N GLN A 78 3.97 -8.48 9.89
CA GLN A 78 4.66 -7.56 10.79
C GLN A 78 6.16 -7.94 10.79
N PRO A 79 7.05 -7.00 10.44
CA PRO A 79 8.47 -7.28 10.41
C PRO A 79 8.92 -7.44 11.85
N ASP A 80 9.65 -8.52 12.10
CA ASP A 80 10.25 -8.75 13.40
C ASP A 80 11.16 -7.56 13.74
N LEU A 81 10.74 -6.77 14.73
CA LEU A 81 11.47 -5.58 15.15
C LEU A 81 12.78 -5.96 15.86
N GLN A 82 12.91 -7.17 16.42
CA GLN A 82 14.13 -7.60 17.11
C GLN A 82 15.29 -7.79 16.12
N ARG A 83 15.03 -8.31 14.91
CA ARG A 83 16.01 -8.37 13.81
C ARG A 83 16.50 -6.99 13.36
N ARG A 84 15.74 -5.92 13.64
CA ARG A 84 16.16 -4.53 13.32
C ARG A 84 17.09 -3.93 14.35
N ASP A 85 17.01 -4.38 15.60
CA ASP A 85 17.83 -3.89 16.71
C ASP A 85 19.16 -4.62 16.84
N ASP A 86 19.29 -5.79 16.20
CA ASP A 86 20.57 -6.34 15.78
C ASP A 86 21.20 -5.45 14.68
N ARG A 87 21.55 -4.22 15.04
CA ARG A 87 22.34 -3.28 14.24
C ARG A 87 23.82 -3.65 14.22
N ARG A 88 24.23 -4.66 14.99
CA ARG A 88 25.63 -5.11 15.09
C ARG A 88 26.19 -5.64 13.76
N PRO A 89 25.47 -6.44 12.94
CA PRO A 89 25.98 -6.88 11.64
C PRO A 89 26.02 -5.73 10.63
N ALA A 90 25.05 -4.81 10.62
CA ALA A 90 25.02 -3.70 9.66
C ALA A 90 26.00 -2.56 9.99
N ARG A 91 26.32 -2.33 11.27
CA ARG A 91 27.40 -1.42 11.69
C ARG A 91 28.78 -2.06 11.59
N GLY A 92 28.89 -3.37 11.81
CA GLY A 92 30.13 -4.14 11.67
C GLY A 92 30.51 -4.41 10.22
N ALA A 93 29.52 -4.59 9.35
CA ALA A 93 29.69 -4.65 7.91
C ALA A 93 30.02 -3.24 7.39
N ARG A 94 31.30 -2.89 7.46
CA ARG A 94 31.97 -2.08 6.43
C ARG A 94 31.95 -2.83 5.08
N ALA A 95 30.83 -3.48 4.73
CA ALA A 95 30.64 -4.07 3.42
C ALA A 95 30.51 -2.88 2.48
N GLY A 96 31.53 -2.68 1.64
CA GLY A 96 31.52 -1.60 0.67
C GLY A 96 30.27 -1.68 -0.18
N CYS A 97 29.35 -0.72 -0.01
CA CYS A 97 28.23 -0.56 -0.93
C CYS A 97 28.82 -0.32 -2.31
N LYS A 98 28.73 -1.32 -3.20
CA LYS A 98 29.19 -1.17 -4.58
C LYS A 98 28.30 -0.13 -5.25
N MET A 99 28.82 1.08 -5.40
CA MET A 99 28.16 2.11 -6.19
C MET A 99 28.38 1.80 -7.66
N GLU A 100 27.32 1.38 -8.34
CA GLU A 100 27.36 1.13 -9.78
C GLU A 100 26.75 2.31 -10.54
N ARG A 101 27.56 2.93 -11.40
CA ARG A 101 27.09 4.00 -12.29
C ARG A 101 26.27 3.41 -13.43
N ALA A 102 25.32 4.19 -13.95
CA ALA A 102 24.41 3.77 -15.02
C ALA A 102 25.11 3.23 -16.27
N GLY A 103 26.36 3.63 -16.54
CA GLY A 103 27.17 3.13 -17.66
C GLY A 103 27.52 1.63 -17.60
N GLY A 104 27.38 0.97 -16.44
CA GLY A 104 27.62 -0.48 -16.30
C GLY A 104 26.43 -1.37 -16.71
N ARG A 105 25.28 -0.77 -17.05
CA ARG A 105 24.03 -1.52 -17.27
C ARG A 105 23.87 -1.96 -18.72
N ARG A 106 23.34 -3.17 -18.91
CA ARG A 106 23.00 -3.78 -20.21
C ARG A 106 21.91 -3.01 -21.00
N ARG A 107 21.21 -2.07 -20.37
CA ARG A 107 20.17 -1.22 -20.98
C ARG A 107 20.73 0.19 -21.15
N GLY A 108 20.68 0.71 -22.37
CA GLY A 108 21.21 2.04 -22.71
C GLY A 108 20.61 3.17 -21.88
N VAL A 109 21.41 4.20 -21.62
CA VAL A 109 21.08 5.38 -20.78
C VAL A 109 19.82 6.10 -21.26
N SER A 110 19.50 6.01 -22.55
CA SER A 110 18.30 6.58 -23.16
C SER A 110 16.98 6.04 -22.62
N LYS A 111 16.97 4.82 -22.05
CA LYS A 111 15.78 4.20 -21.43
C LYS A 111 15.67 4.47 -19.93
N CYS A 112 16.55 5.30 -19.37
CA CYS A 112 16.56 5.63 -17.95
C CYS A 112 16.18 7.11 -17.75
N VAL A 113 15.68 7.44 -16.57
CA VAL A 113 15.35 8.81 -16.18
C VAL A 113 14.20 9.36 -17.05
N VAL A 114 14.02 10.69 -17.09
CA VAL A 114 12.95 11.39 -17.79
C VAL A 114 12.89 11.06 -19.29
N PRO A 115 14.02 11.01 -20.05
CA PRO A 115 13.95 10.73 -21.49
C PRO A 115 13.40 9.35 -21.85
N GLY A 116 13.59 8.36 -20.97
CA GLY A 116 13.11 6.99 -21.17
C GLY A 116 11.75 6.69 -20.54
N SER A 117 11.19 7.63 -19.74
CA SER A 117 9.90 7.43 -19.10
C SER A 117 8.76 7.81 -20.05
N PRO A 118 7.78 6.92 -20.29
CA PRO A 118 6.61 7.24 -21.10
C PRO A 118 5.68 8.25 -20.41
N THR A 119 5.85 8.49 -19.11
CA THR A 119 4.99 9.38 -18.32
C THR A 119 5.78 10.57 -17.79
N ILE A 120 5.19 11.76 -17.94
CA ILE A 120 5.74 13.04 -17.45
C ILE A 120 4.69 13.68 -16.54
N VAL A 121 5.07 13.94 -15.28
CA VAL A 121 4.20 14.63 -14.32
C VAL A 121 4.23 16.13 -14.63
N LYS A 122 3.16 16.63 -15.26
CA LYS A 122 3.05 18.05 -15.67
C LYS A 122 2.90 19.01 -14.48
N ARG A 123 2.10 18.64 -13.49
CA ARG A 123 1.85 19.42 -12.28
C ARG A 123 1.42 18.49 -11.15
N ALA A 124 1.95 18.70 -9.95
CA ALA A 124 1.52 18.03 -8.73
C ALA A 124 0.81 19.04 -7.82
N PHE A 125 -0.32 18.66 -7.25
CA PHE A 125 -1.11 19.50 -6.34
C PHE A 125 -1.58 18.66 -5.15
N ALA A 126 -1.74 19.31 -3.99
CA ALA A 126 -2.36 18.67 -2.85
C ALA A 126 -3.86 18.52 -3.10
N PRO A 127 -4.49 17.40 -2.72
CA PRO A 127 -5.95 17.31 -2.73
C PRO A 127 -6.52 18.36 -1.77
N SER A 128 -7.62 19.00 -2.17
CA SER A 128 -8.31 19.94 -1.31
C SER A 128 -8.83 19.23 -0.05
N PRO A 129 -8.64 19.80 1.15
CA PRO A 129 -9.28 19.33 2.36
C PRO A 129 -10.80 19.29 2.19
N ARG A 130 -11.48 18.38 2.89
CA ARG A 130 -12.95 18.39 2.93
C ARG A 130 -13.42 19.72 3.51
N ALA A 131 -14.29 20.41 2.76
CA ALA A 131 -14.84 21.71 3.16
C ALA A 131 -15.94 21.57 4.23
N GLU A 132 -16.71 20.47 4.19
CA GLU A 132 -17.76 20.20 5.15
C GLU A 132 -17.19 19.56 6.42
N ARG A 133 -17.49 20.17 7.57
CA ARG A 133 -17.17 19.60 8.88
C ARG A 133 -18.17 18.49 9.19
N ALA A 134 -17.70 17.41 9.82
CA ALA A 134 -18.59 16.35 10.27
C ALA A 134 -19.57 16.91 11.33
N GLY A 135 -20.87 16.69 11.11
CA GLY A 135 -21.90 16.95 12.11
C GLY A 135 -21.82 15.89 13.21
N LEU A 136 -21.83 16.32 14.48
CA LEU A 136 -21.92 15.41 15.62
C LEU A 136 -23.41 15.10 15.85
N VAL A 137 -23.77 13.82 15.82
CA VAL A 137 -25.13 13.36 16.17
C VAL A 137 -25.09 12.80 17.59
N GLU A 138 -25.91 13.37 18.49
CA GLU A 138 -25.99 12.88 19.87
C GLU A 138 -26.69 11.52 19.94
N ALA A 139 -26.06 10.56 20.64
CA ALA A 139 -26.59 9.21 20.80
C ALA A 139 -27.72 9.21 21.84
N ALA A 140 -28.96 9.33 21.39
CA ALA A 140 -30.15 9.08 22.21
C ALA A 140 -30.40 7.57 22.40
N LYS A 141 -31.47 7.20 23.12
CA LYS A 141 -31.86 5.80 23.40
C LYS A 141 -32.02 4.92 22.14
N GLN A 142 -32.17 5.51 20.96
CA GLN A 142 -32.20 4.83 19.65
C GLN A 142 -31.23 5.52 18.67
N PRO A 143 -29.92 5.28 18.78
CA PRO A 143 -28.92 6.00 17.99
C PRO A 143 -28.98 5.68 16.49
N THR A 144 -29.40 4.47 16.13
CA THR A 144 -29.50 4.01 14.74
C THR A 144 -30.52 4.80 13.94
N GLU A 145 -31.71 5.05 14.48
CA GLU A 145 -32.78 5.75 13.76
C GLU A 145 -32.46 7.24 13.59
N VAL A 146 -31.86 7.86 14.61
CA VAL A 146 -31.45 9.27 14.57
C VAL A 146 -30.33 9.46 13.53
N LEU A 147 -29.36 8.55 13.48
CA LEU A 147 -28.28 8.60 12.51
C LEU A 147 -28.79 8.36 11.07
N MET A 148 -29.69 7.39 10.87
CA MET A 148 -30.27 7.12 9.55
C MET A 148 -31.05 8.33 9.04
N LYS A 149 -31.87 8.97 9.88
CA LYS A 149 -32.60 10.19 9.50
C LYS A 149 -31.65 11.35 9.17
N ALA A 150 -30.54 11.50 9.90
CA ALA A 150 -29.54 12.52 9.60
C ALA A 150 -28.83 12.27 8.25
N ILE A 151 -28.42 11.02 7.97
CA ILE A 151 -27.76 10.65 6.71
C ILE A 151 -28.68 10.87 5.50
N LEU A 152 -29.95 10.47 5.61
CA LEU A 152 -30.92 10.60 4.51
C LEU A 152 -31.32 12.06 4.26
N LYS A 153 -31.33 12.89 5.31
CA LYS A 153 -31.52 14.35 5.19
C LYS A 153 -30.37 15.01 4.44
N ASP A 154 -29.12 14.61 4.70
CA ASP A 154 -27.94 15.20 4.05
C ASP A 154 -27.74 14.68 2.63
N GLN A 155 -28.24 13.48 2.31
CA GLN A 155 -28.10 12.84 1.00
C GLN A 155 -29.44 12.27 0.46
N PRO A 156 -30.34 13.11 -0.08
CA PRO A 156 -31.65 12.66 -0.54
C PRO A 156 -31.60 11.69 -1.73
N LYS A 157 -30.52 11.73 -2.53
CA LYS A 157 -30.29 10.78 -3.63
C LYS A 157 -29.96 9.36 -3.15
N LEU A 158 -29.58 9.21 -1.89
CA LEU A 158 -29.19 7.91 -1.32
C LEU A 158 -30.41 6.97 -1.22
N GLU A 159 -31.59 7.49 -0.88
CA GLU A 159 -32.82 6.69 -0.81
C GLU A 159 -33.17 6.11 -2.18
N THR A 160 -33.13 6.95 -3.21
CA THR A 160 -33.42 6.51 -4.59
C THR A 160 -32.41 5.47 -5.09
N ASP A 161 -31.11 5.64 -4.78
CA ASP A 161 -30.06 4.71 -5.18
C ASP A 161 -30.13 3.37 -4.41
N LEU A 162 -30.50 3.40 -3.13
CA LEU A 162 -30.67 2.19 -2.30
C LEU A 162 -31.87 1.36 -2.77
N VAL A 163 -32.98 2.01 -3.11
CA VAL A 163 -34.17 1.34 -3.66
C VAL A 163 -33.86 0.75 -5.03
N ALA A 164 -33.16 1.49 -5.90
CA ALA A 164 -32.74 0.99 -7.21
C ALA A 164 -31.79 -0.21 -7.11
N ARG A 165 -30.85 -0.19 -6.16
CA ARG A 165 -29.93 -1.33 -5.90
C ARG A 165 -30.64 -2.56 -5.35
N ARG A 166 -31.66 -2.39 -4.49
CA ARG A 166 -32.47 -3.50 -3.99
C ARG A 166 -33.23 -4.18 -5.13
N ALA A 167 -33.88 -3.40 -5.99
CA ALA A 167 -34.58 -3.91 -7.17
C ALA A 167 -33.64 -4.66 -8.15
N GLY A 168 -32.39 -4.21 -8.30
CA GLY A 168 -31.38 -4.90 -9.12
C GLY A 168 -30.82 -6.20 -8.50
N SER A 169 -30.94 -6.39 -7.18
CA SER A 169 -30.43 -7.58 -6.48
C SER A 169 -31.42 -8.75 -6.46
N GLU A 170 -32.73 -8.48 -6.56
CA GLU A 170 -33.77 -9.52 -6.59
C GLU A 170 -33.78 -10.29 -7.92
N GLY A 171 -33.26 -9.70 -9.01
CA GLY A 171 -33.13 -10.35 -10.32
C GLY A 171 -31.92 -11.27 -10.52
N ASN A 172 -31.02 -11.40 -9.53
CA ASN A 172 -29.76 -12.17 -9.66
C ASN A 172 -29.65 -13.32 -8.63
N SER A 173 -30.78 -13.72 -8.02
CA SER A 173 -30.86 -14.78 -7.00
C SER A 173 -31.51 -16.09 -7.49
N THR A 174 -31.90 -16.15 -8.76
CA THR A 174 -32.32 -17.39 -9.44
C THR A 174 -31.25 -17.78 -10.45
N LEU A 175 -30.29 -18.59 -10.00
CA LEU A 175 -29.60 -19.70 -10.70
C LEU A 175 -28.52 -20.27 -9.78
#